data_AF-A0AAW8KLX5-F1
#
_entry.id   AF-A0AAW8KLX5-F1
#
_cell.length_a   1.000
_cell.length_b   1.000
_cell.length_c   1.000
_cell.angle_alpha   90.00
_cell.angle_beta   90.00
_cell.angle_gamma   90.00
#
_symmetry.space_group_name_H-M   'P 1'
#
loop_
_entity.id
_entity.type
_entity.pdbx_description
1 polymer ?
#
loop_
_entity_poly.entity_id
_entity_poly.type
_entity_poly.pdbx_seq_one_letter_code
_entity_poly.pdbx_strand_id
1 'polypeptide(L)'
;LIGKITPKGESDPTPEEKLLRAIFGDKAGDVKDASLKANPSLAGVVINKRLFASVQKTRSSKAADKITLQKLEDDFAKDAAS
;
A
#
# COMPACT_ATOMS: atom_id res chain seq x y z
N LEU A 1 4.24 12.43 -7.59
CA LEU A 1 4.19 11.17 -8.35
C LEU A 1 3.23 10.18 -7.71
N ILE A 2 3.43 9.73 -6.48
CA ILE A 2 2.53 8.76 -5.82
C ILE A 2 2.02 9.32 -4.50
N GLY A 3 0.71 9.39 -4.32
CA GLY A 3 0.08 9.79 -3.06
C GLY A 3 0.35 8.75 -1.97
N LYS A 4 0.91 9.17 -0.83
CA LYS A 4 1.08 8.32 0.35
C LYS A 4 0.70 9.13 1.58
N ILE A 5 -0.25 8.63 2.34
CA ILE A 5 -0.59 9.16 3.65
C ILE A 5 0.02 8.26 4.72
N THR A 6 0.49 8.85 5.81
CA THR A 6 0.97 8.11 6.97
C THR A 6 0.21 8.62 8.19
N PRO A 7 -0.39 7.74 9.01
CA PRO A 7 -1.05 8.19 10.23
C PRO A 7 -0.02 8.91 11.10
N LYS A 8 -0.36 10.11 11.57
CA LYS A 8 0.41 10.78 12.61
C LYS A 8 0.22 9.93 13.88
N GLY A 9 1.31 9.51 14.52
CA GLY A 9 1.22 8.79 15.79
C GLY A 9 0.52 9.66 16.85
N GLU A 10 0.01 9.03 17.91
CA GLU A 10 -0.57 9.68 19.09
C GLU A 10 0.40 10.73 19.65
N SER A 11 0.30 11.94 19.14
CA SER A 11 1.12 13.08 19.52
C SER A 11 0.13 14.13 20.00
N ASP A 12 0.42 14.80 21.11
CA ASP A 12 -0.44 15.84 21.64
C ASP A 12 -0.74 16.88 20.53
N PRO A 13 -2.01 17.00 20.08
CA PRO A 13 -2.34 17.88 18.98
C PRO A 13 -2.10 19.33 19.41
N THR A 14 -1.57 20.12 18.48
CA THR A 14 -1.39 21.56 18.66
C THR A 14 -2.74 22.25 18.93
N PRO A 15 -2.78 23.42 19.60
CA PRO A 15 -4.03 24.16 19.82
C PRO A 15 -4.85 24.39 18.54
N GLU A 16 -4.16 24.62 17.41
CA GLU A 16 -4.74 24.78 16.08
C GLU A 16 -5.39 23.48 15.58
N GLU A 17 -4.72 22.33 15.74
CA GLU A 17 -5.25 21.01 15.38
C GLU A 17 -6.41 20.60 16.31
N LYS A 18 -6.38 20.98 17.60
CA LYS A 18 -7.50 20.79 18.54
C LYS A 18 -8.73 21.57 18.13
N LEU A 19 -8.56 22.83 17.73
CA LEU A 19 -9.66 23.67 17.23
C LEU A 19 -10.25 23.08 15.94
N LEU A 20 -9.40 22.67 15.00
CA LEU A 20 -9.84 22.01 13.77
C LEU A 20 -10.57 20.69 14.03
N ARG A 21 -10.08 19.88 14.97
CA ARG A 21 -10.75 18.64 15.40
C ARG A 21 -12.11 18.91 16.07
N ALA A 22 -12.24 19.99 16.83
CA ALA A 22 -13.52 20.38 17.43
C ALA A 22 -14.55 20.86 16.40
N ILE A 23 -14.11 21.50 15.30
CA ILE A 23 -14.98 22.00 14.23
C ILE A 23 -15.32 20.92 13.20
N PHE A 24 -14.33 20.08 12.82
CA PHE A 24 -14.44 19.12 11.73
C PHE A 24 -14.50 17.64 12.18
N GLY A 25 -14.38 17.37 13.48
CA GLY A 25 -14.38 16.02 14.06
C GLY A 25 -13.09 15.24 13.83
N ASP A 26 -13.10 13.96 14.23
CA ASP A 26 -11.93 13.05 14.17
C ASP A 26 -11.42 12.73 12.75
N LYS A 27 -12.12 13.19 11.70
CA LYS A 27 -11.67 13.02 10.30
C LYS A 27 -10.59 14.02 9.87
N ALA A 28 -10.30 15.06 10.66
CA ALA A 28 -9.66 16.27 10.15
C ALA A 28 -8.13 16.34 10.27
N GLY A 29 -7.45 15.49 11.04
CA GLY A 29 -6.06 15.77 11.43
C GLY A 29 -5.05 14.62 11.44
N ASP A 30 -5.50 13.37 11.31
CA ASP A 30 -4.68 12.24 11.75
C ASP A 30 -3.70 11.71 10.70
N VAL A 31 -3.57 12.37 9.55
CA VAL A 31 -2.73 11.91 8.45
C VAL A 31 -1.72 12.97 8.03
N LYS A 32 -0.48 12.53 7.79
CA LYS A 32 0.58 13.34 7.20
C LYS A 32 0.78 12.95 5.75
N ASP A 33 0.94 13.95 4.87
CA ASP A 33 1.38 13.74 3.49
C ASP A 33 2.84 13.27 3.49
N ALA A 34 3.05 12.04 3.03
CA ALA A 34 4.35 11.43 2.80
C ALA A 34 4.48 10.96 1.33
N SER A 35 3.74 11.61 0.43
CA SER A 35 3.72 11.29 -0.99
C SER A 35 5.09 11.42 -1.64
N LEU A 36 5.35 10.54 -2.62
CA LEU A 36 6.52 10.65 -3.48
C LEU A 36 6.28 11.77 -4.48
N LYS A 37 7.03 12.87 -4.40
CA LYS A 37 6.98 14.00 -5.34
C LYS A 37 8.14 13.90 -6.34
N ALA A 38 8.00 14.55 -7.50
CA ALA A 38 9.10 14.62 -8.46
C ALA A 38 10.16 15.60 -7.93
N ASN A 39 11.43 15.38 -8.28
CA ASN A 39 12.48 16.33 -7.95
C ASN A 39 12.25 17.68 -8.66
N PRO A 40 12.60 18.83 -8.05
CA PRO A 40 12.28 20.15 -8.59
C PRO A 40 12.80 20.41 -10.00
N SER A 41 13.91 19.78 -10.39
CA SER A 41 14.54 19.95 -11.70
C SER A 41 14.21 18.84 -12.71
N LEU A 42 13.39 17.85 -12.32
CA LEU A 42 13.01 16.73 -13.19
C LEU A 42 11.70 17.06 -13.93
N ALA A 43 11.79 17.22 -15.25
CA ALA A 43 10.64 17.37 -16.14
C ALA A 43 10.59 16.23 -17.16
N GLY A 44 9.40 15.71 -17.44
CA GLY A 44 9.21 14.62 -18.39
C GLY A 44 7.82 13.99 -18.32
N VAL A 45 7.60 12.95 -19.12
CA VAL A 45 6.34 12.19 -19.20
C VAL A 45 6.51 10.82 -18.59
N VAL A 46 5.54 10.36 -17.78
CA VAL A 46 5.57 9.02 -17.19
C VAL A 46 5.16 7.99 -18.24
N ILE A 47 6.05 7.05 -18.54
CA ILE A 47 5.85 6.03 -19.59
C ILE A 47 5.30 4.71 -19.01
N ASN A 48 5.62 4.37 -17.75
CA ASN A 48 5.20 3.10 -17.14
C ASN A 48 5.04 3.21 -15.61
N LYS A 49 4.19 2.36 -15.02
CA LYS A 49 4.01 2.19 -13.57
C LYS A 49 3.90 0.70 -13.22
N ARG A 50 4.49 0.30 -12.10
CA ARG A 50 4.34 -1.06 -11.53
C ARG A 50 3.84 -0.95 -10.09
N LEU A 51 2.82 -1.73 -9.75
CA LEU A 51 2.28 -1.80 -8.40
C LEU A 51 2.71 -3.12 -7.76
N PHE A 52 3.43 -3.02 -6.64
CA PHE A 52 3.80 -4.17 -5.83
C PHE A 52 2.98 -4.13 -4.55
N ALA A 53 2.19 -5.17 -4.30
CA ALA A 53 1.48 -5.35 -3.06
C ALA A 53 2.18 -6.42 -2.22
N SER A 54 2.60 -6.04 -1.02
CA SER A 54 2.97 -7.01 0.01
C SER A 54 1.71 -7.76 0.43
N VAL A 55 1.60 -9.04 0.08
CA VAL A 55 0.57 -9.89 0.69
C VAL A 55 0.98 -10.06 2.16
N GLN A 56 0.21 -9.48 3.07
CA GLN A 56 0.24 -9.87 4.48
C GLN A 56 -0.28 -11.31 4.56
N LYS A 57 0.60 -12.27 4.28
CA LYS A 57 0.25 -13.69 4.23
C LYS A 57 -0.09 -14.17 5.64
N THR A 58 -1.37 -14.10 6.00
CA THR A 58 -1.93 -14.84 7.13
C THR A 58 -1.59 -16.32 7.00
N ARG A 59 -1.47 -17.06 8.11
CA ARG A 59 -1.16 -18.51 8.05
C ARG A 59 -2.11 -19.29 7.11
N SER A 60 -3.37 -18.85 7.02
CA SER A 60 -4.39 -19.41 6.11
C SER A 60 -4.08 -19.18 4.63
N SER A 61 -3.67 -17.97 4.23
CA SER A 61 -3.32 -17.67 2.83
C SER A 61 -2.07 -18.41 2.36
N LYS A 62 -1.07 -18.64 3.24
CA LYS A 62 0.10 -19.48 2.90
C LYS A 62 -0.27 -20.94 2.60
N ALA A 63 -1.23 -21.50 3.34
CA ALA A 63 -1.68 -22.86 3.14
C ALA A 63 -2.44 -23.01 1.82
N ALA A 64 -3.31 -22.05 1.50
CA ALA A 64 -4.03 -22.02 0.22
C ALA A 64 -3.07 -21.84 -0.98
N ASP A 65 -2.10 -20.92 -0.87
CA ASP A 65 -1.09 -20.69 -1.91
C ASP A 65 -0.30 -21.97 -2.23
N LYS A 66 0.08 -22.75 -1.20
CA LYS A 66 0.84 -24.00 -1.36
C LYS A 66 0.04 -25.05 -2.14
N ILE A 67 -1.26 -25.18 -1.85
CA ILE A 67 -2.14 -26.13 -2.56
C ILE A 67 -2.30 -25.71 -4.02
N THR A 68 -2.47 -24.41 -4.28
CA THR A 68 -2.60 -23.90 -5.65
C THR A 68 -1.30 -24.09 -6.44
N LEU A 69 -0.15 -23.84 -5.82
CA LEU A 69 1.17 -24.08 -6.43
C LEU A 69 1.37 -25.55 -6.81
N GLN A 70 1.03 -26.49 -5.92
CA GLN A 70 1.15 -27.92 -6.22
C GLN A 70 0.28 -28.33 -7.40
N LYS A 71 -0.96 -27.83 -7.48
CA LYS A 71 -1.83 -28.11 -8.64
C LYS A 71 -1.27 -27.56 -9.94
N LEU A 72 -0.74 -26.34 -9.92
CA LEU A 72 -0.09 -25.72 -11.08
C LEU A 72 1.15 -26.51 -11.53
N GLU A 73 1.94 -27.04 -10.59
CA GLU A 73 3.09 -27.90 -10.89
C GLU A 73 2.66 -29.24 -11.50
N ASP A 74 1.63 -29.88 -10.94
CA ASP A 74 1.10 -31.15 -11.45
C ASP A 74 0.49 -31.00 -12.84
N ASP A 75 -0.22 -29.90 -13.10
CA ASP A 75 -0.81 -29.62 -14.41
C ASP A 75 0.29 -29.29 -15.43
N PHE A 76 1.31 -28.50 -15.05
CA PHE A 76 2.47 -28.26 -15.91
C PHE A 76 3.24 -29.55 -16.24
N ALA A 77 3.38 -30.45 -15.27
CA ALA A 77 4.05 -31.74 -15.48
C ALA A 77 3.26 -32.66 -16.43
N LYS A 78 1.92 -32.64 -16.37
CA LYS A 78 1.08 -33.38 -17.33
C LYS A 78 1.19 -32.82 -18.74
N ASP A 79 1.10 -31.50 -18.88
CA ASP A 79 1.22 -30.82 -20.17
C ASP A 79 2.62 -30.99 -20.79
N ALA A 80 3.68 -31.10 -19.96
CA ALA A 80 5.04 -31.34 -20.43
C ALA A 80 5.34 -32.81 -20.76
N ALA A 81 4.52 -33.74 -20.26
CA ALA A 81 4.67 -35.19 -20.49
C ALA A 81 3.81 -35.71 -21.66
N SER A 82 2.84 -34.92 -22.12
CA SER A 82 2.05 -35.15 -23.35
C SER A 82 2.73 -34.58 -24.59
#